data_AF-A0A0D6JNL4-F1
#
_entry.id   AF-A0A0D6JNL4-F1
#
_cell.length_a   1.000
_cell.length_b   1.000
_cell.length_c   1.000
_cell.angle_alpha   90.00
_cell.angle_beta   90.00
_cell.angle_gamma   90.00
#
_symmetry.space_group_name_H-M   'P 1'
#
loop_
_entity.id
_entity.type
_entity.pdbx_description
1 polymer ?
#
loop_
_entity_poly.entity_id
_entity_poly.type
_entity_poly.pdbx_seq_one_letter_code
_entity_poly.pdbx_strand_id
1 'polypeptide(L)'
;MDAPTRRSFVAALVAGSSGCVGRGGPLGTEVSRAQRDGARFDVEATRRSFDLRRTSFEHHPQFILGRREAPRCLYDLGDVSGIEEVQTATIDGETGQMPIRTFRAMMRLTHCYRERGADPFLSKAMSIGEAALDNATRVEGVPYFPYTMPKGGSSAEMEPPWYSGMAQGTALSAYVRLYEHTGDVRHKWIADAVAESFGRIPRATDGPWTVMVDDGYYWIEEYPADPPTHVLNGFLVGLWGLYEYWLVFDEPDWVERLLNAAITTVYDHLSEYRVPGEVSWYGLDKEAGYRGNETYHAVHTHQIGVLYHLTGDDYFRTMERRFESDSAESSGYETPPSEWKHAGGERAD
;
A
#
# COMPACT_ATOMS: atom_id res chain seq x y z
N MET A 1 33.82 22.05 34.54
CA MET A 1 33.31 20.69 34.81
C MET A 1 31.95 20.86 35.44
N ASP A 2 30.96 20.45 34.67
CA ASP A 2 29.53 20.22 34.93
C ASP A 2 28.64 21.31 35.52
N ALA A 3 27.74 21.75 34.63
CA ALA A 3 26.58 22.59 34.83
C ALA A 3 25.43 21.81 35.51
N PRO A 4 24.50 22.51 36.19
CA PRO A 4 23.28 21.93 36.70
C PRO A 4 22.19 21.84 35.61
N THR A 5 21.39 20.80 35.76
CA THR A 5 20.13 20.48 35.08
C THR A 5 19.17 21.67 34.97
N ARG A 6 18.66 21.92 33.75
CA ARG A 6 17.42 22.67 33.52
C ARG A 6 16.51 21.91 32.57
N ARG A 7 15.38 21.47 33.14
CA ARG A 7 14.13 21.18 32.42
C ARG A 7 13.67 22.48 31.75
N SER A 8 13.33 22.42 30.46
CA SER A 8 12.53 23.44 29.81
C SER A 8 11.33 22.79 29.13
N PHE A 9 10.17 23.07 29.73
CA PHE A 9 8.88 23.14 29.06
C PHE A 9 8.96 24.14 27.91
N VAL A 10 8.41 23.80 26.75
CA VAL A 10 7.87 24.80 25.82
C VAL A 10 6.48 24.32 25.42
N ALA A 11 5.48 24.98 25.99
CA ALA A 11 4.11 24.98 25.54
C ALA A 11 3.79 26.36 24.95
N ALA A 12 3.01 26.33 23.87
CA ALA A 12 2.17 27.39 23.33
C ALA A 12 2.82 28.58 22.61
N LEU A 13 2.45 28.71 21.33
CA LEU A 13 1.99 29.99 20.78
C LEU A 13 0.95 29.73 19.68
N VAL A 14 -0.32 30.01 20.03
CA VAL A 14 -1.44 30.23 19.11
C VAL A 14 -1.86 31.69 19.29
N ALA A 15 -1.75 32.47 18.21
CA ALA A 15 -2.49 33.69 17.85
C ALA A 15 -1.89 34.15 16.51
N GLY A 16 -2.59 34.36 15.41
CA GLY A 16 -3.95 34.87 15.23
C GLY A 16 -3.84 36.23 14.54
N SER A 17 -3.93 36.25 13.21
CA SER A 17 -4.22 37.48 12.44
C SER A 17 -5.05 37.13 11.21
N SER A 18 -6.28 37.63 11.24
CA SER A 18 -7.33 37.48 10.24
C SER A 18 -7.04 38.25 8.95
N GLY A 19 -7.59 37.73 7.84
CA GLY A 19 -8.14 38.56 6.77
C GLY A 19 -7.58 38.33 5.37
N CYS A 20 -8.21 37.42 4.62
CA CYS A 20 -8.72 37.70 3.27
C CYS A 20 -9.66 36.58 2.84
N VAL A 21 -10.92 36.94 2.61
CA VAL A 21 -12.04 36.06 2.25
C VAL A 21 -11.97 35.75 0.76
N GLY A 22 -11.84 34.47 0.42
CA GLY A 22 -11.91 33.94 -0.94
C GLY A 22 -12.64 32.60 -0.96
N ARG A 23 -13.90 32.65 -1.39
CA ARG A 23 -14.89 31.56 -1.59
C ARG A 23 -14.35 30.12 -1.68
N GLY A 24 -14.58 29.35 -0.62
CA GLY A 24 -14.75 27.90 -0.61
C GLY A 24 -15.70 27.59 0.55
N GLY A 25 -16.87 27.02 0.26
CA GLY A 25 -17.93 26.81 1.26
C GLY A 25 -17.47 25.92 2.42
N PRO A 26 -18.07 26.04 3.62
CA PRO A 26 -17.68 25.23 4.76
C PRO A 26 -17.95 23.75 4.44
N LEU A 27 -16.93 22.91 4.55
CA LEU A 27 -17.09 21.48 4.75
C LEU A 27 -18.01 21.33 5.96
N GLY A 28 -19.25 20.94 5.66
CA GLY A 28 -20.37 20.96 6.59
C GLY A 28 -20.05 20.17 7.85
N THR A 29 -20.04 20.91 8.96
CA THR A 29 -20.12 20.41 10.32
C THR A 29 -21.51 19.82 10.55
N GLU A 30 -21.76 18.61 10.03
CA GLU A 30 -22.89 17.76 10.43
C GLU A 30 -22.76 16.31 9.91
N VAL A 31 -21.56 15.72 9.98
CA VAL A 31 -21.48 14.25 10.08
C VAL A 31 -21.77 13.93 11.53
N SER A 32 -23.05 13.65 11.81
CA SER A 32 -23.47 13.23 13.13
C SER A 32 -22.59 12.07 13.60
N ARG A 33 -22.15 12.16 14.85
CA ARG A 33 -21.41 11.14 15.62
C ARG A 33 -22.23 9.83 15.81
N ALA A 34 -23.29 9.63 15.05
CA ALA A 34 -24.42 8.76 15.38
C ALA A 34 -24.39 7.37 14.72
N GLN A 35 -23.45 7.03 13.82
CA GLN A 35 -23.32 5.68 13.27
C GLN A 35 -21.86 5.26 13.16
N ARG A 36 -21.26 5.06 14.34
CA ARG A 36 -20.09 4.21 14.57
C ARG A 36 -20.52 2.75 14.42
N ASP A 37 -20.90 2.34 13.23
CA ASP A 37 -21.34 0.95 13.03
C ASP A 37 -20.19 0.16 12.42
N GLY A 38 -19.53 -0.63 13.27
CA GLY A 38 -18.72 -1.77 12.83
C GLY A 38 -19.47 -2.73 11.91
N ALA A 39 -20.80 -2.57 11.74
CA ALA A 39 -21.66 -3.27 10.80
C ALA A 39 -21.53 -2.80 9.33
N ARG A 40 -21.15 -1.54 9.04
CA ARG A 40 -20.99 -1.07 7.63
C ARG A 40 -19.80 -1.76 6.93
N PHE A 41 -18.81 -2.18 7.71
CA PHE A 41 -17.60 -2.84 7.23
C PHE A 41 -17.44 -4.25 7.84
N ASP A 42 -18.53 -4.86 8.29
CA ASP A 42 -18.52 -6.26 8.73
C ASP A 42 -18.57 -7.15 7.49
N VAL A 43 -17.39 -7.40 6.92
CA VAL A 43 -17.24 -8.32 5.80
C VAL A 43 -17.38 -9.74 6.32
N GLU A 44 -18.40 -10.45 5.83
CA GLU A 44 -18.60 -11.86 6.11
C GLU A 44 -17.57 -12.70 5.34
N ALA A 45 -16.46 -13.01 6.00
CA ALA A 45 -15.38 -13.84 5.49
C ALA A 45 -14.79 -14.70 6.61
N THR A 46 -14.21 -15.83 6.21
CA THR A 46 -13.45 -16.74 7.06
C THR A 46 -12.31 -15.97 7.72
N ARG A 47 -12.22 -16.08 9.05
CA ARG A 47 -11.24 -15.35 9.86
C ARG A 47 -10.81 -16.16 11.07
N ARG A 48 -9.50 -16.16 11.32
CA ARG A 48 -8.84 -16.57 12.57
C ARG A 48 -8.43 -15.32 13.34
N SER A 49 -8.32 -15.45 14.65
CA SER A 49 -7.72 -14.40 15.47
C SER A 49 -6.20 -14.54 15.42
N PHE A 50 -5.49 -13.50 15.01
CA PHE A 50 -4.04 -13.42 15.12
C PHE A 50 -3.65 -12.38 16.17
N ASP A 51 -2.66 -12.68 16.99
CA ASP A 51 -2.08 -11.71 17.94
C ASP A 51 -1.14 -10.75 17.17
N LEU A 52 -1.72 -9.73 16.54
CA LEU A 52 -0.97 -8.77 15.73
C LEU A 52 0.05 -8.01 16.60
N ARG A 53 1.32 -8.08 16.19
CA ARG A 53 2.44 -7.43 16.85
C ARG A 53 2.63 -6.03 16.30
N ARG A 54 2.85 -5.09 17.21
CA ARG A 54 3.22 -3.71 16.86
C ARG A 54 4.67 -3.64 16.40
N THR A 55 4.94 -2.81 15.40
CA THR A 55 6.30 -2.58 14.87
C THR A 55 6.69 -1.09 14.99
N SER A 56 8.00 -0.79 14.97
CA SER A 56 8.46 0.61 14.88
C SER A 56 8.33 1.11 13.44
N PHE A 57 8.40 2.43 13.25
CA PHE A 57 8.33 3.06 11.94
C PHE A 57 9.27 2.39 10.92
N GLU A 58 10.52 2.07 11.29
CA GLU A 58 11.54 1.45 10.42
C GLU A 58 11.21 0.01 10.01
N HIS A 59 10.28 -0.63 10.73
CA HIS A 59 9.83 -2.00 10.52
C HIS A 59 8.40 -2.04 9.97
N HIS A 60 7.86 -0.91 9.50
CA HIS A 60 6.62 -0.92 8.73
C HIS A 60 6.80 -1.75 7.44
N PRO A 61 5.83 -2.59 7.07
CA PRO A 61 6.04 -3.61 6.05
C PRO A 61 6.14 -3.09 4.59
N GLN A 62 5.77 -1.83 4.31
CA GLN A 62 5.85 -1.25 2.95
C GLN A 62 7.15 -0.48 2.62
N PHE A 63 8.30 -0.74 3.27
CA PHE A 63 9.54 -0.12 2.80
C PHE A 63 9.99 -0.69 1.45
N ILE A 64 9.83 0.11 0.40
CA ILE A 64 10.34 -0.22 -0.94
C ILE A 64 11.72 0.38 -1.08
N LEU A 65 12.64 -0.18 -0.30
CA LEU A 65 14.07 -0.04 -0.49
C LEU A 65 14.62 -1.46 -0.59
N GLY A 66 15.64 -1.64 -1.44
CA GLY A 66 16.08 -2.96 -1.89
C GLY A 66 16.16 -3.96 -0.75
N ARG A 67 15.74 -5.21 -0.99
CA ARG A 67 15.41 -6.29 -0.02
C ARG A 67 16.40 -6.56 1.13
N ARG A 68 17.55 -5.91 1.16
CA ARG A 68 18.66 -6.13 2.09
C ARG A 68 19.29 -4.84 2.63
N GLU A 69 18.93 -3.67 2.11
CA GLU A 69 19.43 -2.41 2.65
C GLU A 69 18.39 -1.80 3.59
N ALA A 70 18.83 -1.32 4.75
CA ALA A 70 17.99 -0.52 5.63
C ALA A 70 17.42 0.66 4.83
N PRO A 71 16.19 1.10 5.13
CA PRO A 71 15.63 2.27 4.50
C PRO A 71 16.59 3.46 4.58
N ARG A 72 17.01 4.00 3.43
CA ARG A 72 17.80 5.23 3.29
C ARG A 72 17.12 6.24 2.38
N CYS A 73 17.32 7.52 2.63
CA CYS A 73 16.86 8.59 1.76
C CYS A 73 17.57 8.55 0.40
N LEU A 74 16.79 8.32 -0.66
CA LEU A 74 17.27 8.20 -2.04
C LEU A 74 17.19 9.49 -2.87
N TYR A 75 16.60 10.55 -2.33
CA TYR A 75 16.46 11.82 -3.04
C TYR A 75 17.49 12.84 -2.57
N ASP A 76 18.09 13.53 -3.54
CA ASP A 76 18.90 14.70 -3.29
C ASP A 76 18.02 15.94 -3.17
N LEU A 77 18.37 16.81 -2.22
CA LEU A 77 17.53 17.97 -1.88
C LEU A 77 17.36 18.93 -3.06
N GLY A 78 18.39 19.05 -3.91
CA GLY A 78 18.37 19.92 -5.10
C GLY A 78 17.43 19.44 -6.21
N ASP A 79 17.06 18.15 -6.22
CA ASP A 79 16.29 17.53 -7.29
C ASP A 79 14.81 17.35 -6.93
N VAL A 80 14.43 17.64 -5.68
CA VAL A 80 13.06 17.42 -5.16
C VAL A 80 12.00 18.14 -5.99
N SER A 81 12.30 19.35 -6.47
CA SER A 81 11.37 20.14 -7.30
C SER A 81 11.09 19.50 -8.66
N GLY A 82 12.00 18.67 -9.18
CA GLY A 82 11.87 17.98 -10.46
C GLY A 82 11.14 16.63 -10.39
N ILE A 83 10.73 16.18 -9.20
CA ILE A 83 9.91 14.97 -9.07
C ILE A 83 8.50 15.33 -9.55
N GLU A 84 7.88 14.56 -10.45
CA GLU A 84 6.50 14.84 -10.86
C GLU A 84 5.48 14.55 -9.74
N GLU A 85 4.46 15.39 -9.59
CA GLU A 85 3.34 15.17 -8.65
C GLU A 85 2.58 13.89 -8.96
N VAL A 86 2.31 13.64 -10.25
CA VAL A 86 1.62 12.45 -10.74
C VAL A 86 2.61 11.62 -11.53
N GLN A 87 2.97 10.46 -11.00
CA GLN A 87 3.89 9.55 -11.69
C GLN A 87 3.14 8.81 -12.80
N THR A 88 3.79 8.66 -13.96
CA THR A 88 3.20 7.99 -15.13
C THR A 88 4.03 6.78 -15.55
N ALA A 89 3.46 5.96 -16.44
CA ALA A 89 4.17 4.95 -17.19
C ALA A 89 3.60 4.84 -18.60
N THR A 90 4.42 4.36 -19.52
CA THR A 90 4.02 4.02 -20.89
C THR A 90 3.98 2.51 -21.02
N ILE A 91 2.81 1.96 -21.38
CA ILE A 91 2.59 0.54 -21.67
C ILE A 91 1.98 0.47 -23.06
N ASP A 92 2.57 -0.35 -23.94
CA ASP A 92 2.12 -0.54 -25.33
C ASP A 92 1.90 0.76 -26.12
N GLY A 93 2.75 1.77 -25.85
CA GLY A 93 2.69 3.09 -26.49
C GLY A 93 1.72 4.09 -25.85
N GLU A 94 0.91 3.65 -24.89
CA GLU A 94 -0.05 4.48 -24.18
C GLU A 94 0.52 4.94 -22.83
N THR A 95 0.46 6.25 -22.56
CA THR A 95 0.96 6.84 -21.32
C THR A 95 -0.19 7.19 -20.40
N GLY A 96 -0.12 6.74 -19.15
CA GLY A 96 -1.14 7.02 -18.15
C GLY A 96 -0.58 7.10 -16.73
N GLN A 97 -1.46 7.47 -15.81
CA GLN A 97 -1.16 7.61 -14.39
C GLN A 97 -0.81 6.24 -13.78
N MET A 98 0.23 6.21 -12.94
CA MET A 98 0.69 5.02 -12.25
C MET A 98 0.61 5.23 -10.73
N PRO A 99 -0.57 5.05 -10.10
CA PRO A 99 -0.78 5.28 -8.66
C PRO A 99 0.27 4.63 -7.76
N ILE A 100 0.65 3.39 -8.05
CA ILE A 100 1.70 2.69 -7.29
C ILE A 100 3.03 3.46 -7.29
N ARG A 101 3.45 4.08 -8.40
CA ARG A 101 4.68 4.89 -8.41
C ARG A 101 4.49 6.20 -7.64
N THR A 102 3.33 6.84 -7.78
CA THR A 102 2.96 8.09 -7.10
C THR A 102 3.08 7.94 -5.58
N PHE A 103 2.41 6.95 -5.00
CA PHE A 103 2.43 6.77 -3.53
C PHE A 103 3.77 6.24 -3.01
N ARG A 104 4.53 5.52 -3.84
CA ARG A 104 5.91 5.15 -3.50
C ARG A 104 6.85 6.34 -3.47
N ALA A 105 6.72 7.28 -4.40
CA ALA A 105 7.48 8.54 -4.38
C ALA A 105 7.15 9.35 -3.12
N MET A 106 5.86 9.47 -2.79
CA MET A 106 5.37 10.09 -1.56
C MET A 106 6.00 9.46 -0.30
N MET A 107 5.95 8.13 -0.15
CA MET A 107 6.55 7.43 0.99
C MET A 107 8.08 7.58 1.07
N ARG A 108 8.77 7.60 -0.07
CA ARG A 108 10.22 7.83 -0.12
C ARG A 108 10.58 9.25 0.31
N LEU A 109 9.77 10.24 -0.08
CA LEU A 109 9.94 11.62 0.35
C LEU A 109 9.66 11.81 1.84
N THR A 110 8.62 11.17 2.39
CA THR A 110 8.39 11.18 3.85
C THR A 110 9.54 10.52 4.60
N HIS A 111 10.11 9.43 4.07
CA HIS A 111 11.31 8.82 4.63
C HIS A 111 12.52 9.76 4.58
N CYS A 112 12.74 10.43 3.46
CA CYS A 112 13.78 11.45 3.33
C CYS A 112 13.63 12.61 4.32
N TYR A 113 12.40 13.07 4.55
CA TYR A 113 12.12 14.06 5.58
C TYR A 113 12.47 13.55 6.98
N ARG A 114 12.10 12.31 7.32
CA ARG A 114 12.46 11.70 8.62
C ARG A 114 13.97 11.68 8.85
N GLU A 115 14.74 11.27 7.84
CA GLU A 115 16.19 11.14 7.99
C GLU A 115 16.94 12.47 7.98
N ARG A 116 16.55 13.39 7.10
CA ARG A 116 17.32 14.61 6.82
C ARG A 116 16.70 15.87 7.41
N GLY A 117 15.44 15.82 7.84
CA GLY A 117 14.72 16.94 8.45
C GLY A 117 14.48 18.14 7.53
N ALA A 118 14.54 17.95 6.21
CA ALA A 118 14.46 19.06 5.24
C ALA A 118 13.04 19.21 4.68
N ASP A 119 12.40 20.36 4.96
CA ASP A 119 11.01 20.70 4.59
C ASP A 119 10.64 20.49 3.11
N PRO A 120 11.54 20.69 2.12
CA PRO A 120 11.20 20.43 0.72
C PRO A 120 10.74 18.99 0.47
N PHE A 121 11.30 18.00 1.18
CA PHE A 121 10.85 16.61 1.04
C PHE A 121 9.40 16.44 1.48
N LEU A 122 9.04 16.97 2.65
CA LEU A 122 7.68 16.86 3.17
C LEU A 122 6.69 17.68 2.34
N SER A 123 7.08 18.88 1.92
CA SER A 123 6.27 19.74 1.03
C SER A 123 5.96 19.04 -0.29
N LYS A 124 6.94 18.36 -0.88
CA LYS A 124 6.75 17.59 -2.11
C LYS A 124 5.90 16.34 -1.90
N ALA A 125 6.06 15.64 -0.77
CA ALA A 125 5.19 14.51 -0.44
C ALA A 125 3.72 14.95 -0.30
N MET A 126 3.47 16.11 0.31
CA MET A 126 2.12 16.68 0.39
C MET A 126 1.57 17.08 -0.98
N SER A 127 2.36 17.71 -1.86
CA SER A 127 1.88 18.07 -3.21
C SER A 127 1.54 16.84 -4.07
N ILE A 128 2.32 15.76 -3.95
CA ILE A 128 2.01 14.47 -4.58
C ILE A 128 0.68 13.91 -4.06
N GLY A 129 0.45 13.96 -2.75
CA GLY A 129 -0.81 13.51 -2.14
C GLY A 129 -2.02 14.32 -2.64
N GLU A 130 -1.91 15.64 -2.66
CA GLU A 130 -2.96 16.53 -3.18
C GLU A 130 -3.27 16.22 -4.65
N ALA A 131 -2.26 16.12 -5.51
CA ALA A 131 -2.44 15.79 -6.91
C ALA A 131 -3.06 14.39 -7.12
N ALA A 132 -2.71 13.41 -6.29
CA ALA A 132 -3.32 12.08 -6.34
C ALA A 132 -4.81 12.12 -5.98
N LEU A 133 -5.23 12.98 -5.04
CA LEU A 133 -6.64 13.15 -4.66
C LEU A 133 -7.46 13.91 -5.71
N ASP A 134 -6.84 14.87 -6.40
CA ASP A 134 -7.46 15.61 -7.49
C ASP A 134 -7.75 14.69 -8.70
N ASN A 135 -6.95 13.65 -8.87
CA ASN A 135 -7.11 12.65 -9.94
C ASN A 135 -7.88 11.39 -9.50
N ALA A 136 -8.31 11.30 -8.23
CA ALA A 136 -9.00 10.12 -7.74
C ALA A 136 -10.45 10.02 -8.23
N THR A 137 -10.88 8.82 -8.61
CA THR A 137 -12.30 8.50 -8.77
C THR A 137 -12.95 8.44 -7.39
N ARG A 138 -14.10 9.09 -7.20
CA ARG A 138 -14.81 9.10 -5.91
C ARG A 138 -16.13 8.37 -6.00
N VAL A 139 -16.30 7.36 -5.17
CA VAL A 139 -17.58 6.66 -4.97
C VAL A 139 -18.05 6.96 -3.56
N GLU A 140 -19.16 7.67 -3.40
CA GLU A 140 -19.67 8.07 -2.08
C GLU A 140 -18.58 8.70 -1.18
N GLY A 141 -17.76 9.58 -1.76
CA GLY A 141 -16.65 10.25 -1.05
C GLY A 141 -15.35 9.45 -0.92
N VAL A 142 -15.37 8.12 -1.09
CA VAL A 142 -14.18 7.26 -0.98
C VAL A 142 -13.34 7.33 -2.25
N PRO A 143 -12.03 7.65 -2.15
CA PRO A 143 -11.14 7.75 -3.29
C PRO A 143 -10.63 6.38 -3.75
N TYR A 144 -10.67 6.18 -5.06
CA TYR A 144 -9.99 5.11 -5.78
C TYR A 144 -9.01 5.75 -6.77
N PHE A 145 -7.76 5.28 -6.78
CA PHE A 145 -6.71 5.88 -7.62
C PHE A 145 -6.61 5.15 -8.96
N PRO A 146 -7.00 5.79 -10.07
CA PRO A 146 -7.11 5.13 -11.36
C PRO A 146 -5.74 4.97 -12.04
N TYR A 147 -5.53 3.81 -12.65
CA TYR A 147 -4.57 3.65 -13.73
C TYR A 147 -5.25 4.10 -15.02
N THR A 148 -4.64 5.06 -15.72
CA THR A 148 -5.24 5.66 -16.93
C THR A 148 -4.55 5.21 -18.22
N MET A 149 -3.94 4.04 -18.18
CA MET A 149 -3.36 3.33 -19.32
C MET A 149 -3.83 1.88 -19.29
N PRO A 150 -3.86 1.18 -20.43
CA PRO A 150 -4.16 -0.24 -20.45
C PRO A 150 -3.12 -1.03 -19.66
N LYS A 151 -3.56 -2.16 -19.11
CA LYS A 151 -2.68 -3.20 -18.60
C LYS A 151 -2.59 -4.32 -19.64
N GLY A 152 -1.41 -4.47 -20.24
CA GLY A 152 -1.05 -5.64 -21.05
C GLY A 152 -0.19 -6.64 -20.27
N GLY A 153 -0.21 -7.91 -20.70
CA GLY A 153 0.67 -8.97 -20.18
C GLY A 153 0.23 -9.58 -18.85
N SER A 154 0.39 -10.91 -18.77
CA SER A 154 0.14 -11.87 -17.68
C SER A 154 -1.00 -11.55 -16.68
N SER A 155 -1.91 -12.52 -16.57
CA SER A 155 -3.10 -12.66 -15.69
C SER A 155 -4.39 -11.97 -16.09
N ALA A 156 -4.38 -10.68 -16.44
CA ALA A 156 -5.60 -9.98 -16.87
C ALA A 156 -5.28 -8.78 -17.77
N GLU A 157 -6.01 -8.63 -18.88
CA GLU A 157 -6.06 -7.41 -19.68
C GLU A 157 -7.08 -6.46 -19.06
N MET A 158 -6.73 -5.17 -18.94
CA MET A 158 -7.61 -4.17 -18.34
C MET A 158 -7.58 -2.88 -19.14
N GLU A 159 -8.77 -2.40 -19.50
CA GLU A 159 -8.97 -1.10 -20.12
C GLU A 159 -8.98 0.03 -19.06
N PRO A 160 -8.43 1.20 -19.36
CA PRO A 160 -8.48 2.32 -18.44
C PRO A 160 -9.90 2.94 -18.34
N PRO A 161 -10.30 3.50 -17.18
CA PRO A 161 -9.57 3.46 -15.93
C PRO A 161 -9.77 2.11 -15.21
N TRP A 162 -8.67 1.52 -14.73
CA TRP A 162 -8.71 0.37 -13.82
C TRP A 162 -8.05 0.71 -12.48
N TYR A 163 -8.26 -0.13 -11.47
CA TYR A 163 -7.89 0.12 -10.08
C TYR A 163 -7.15 -1.07 -9.50
N SER A 164 -6.45 -0.90 -8.38
CA SER A 164 -5.65 -1.97 -7.77
C SER A 164 -5.67 -1.93 -6.26
N GLY A 165 -5.90 -3.06 -5.61
CA GLY A 165 -5.80 -3.21 -4.16
C GLY A 165 -4.38 -2.95 -3.64
N MET A 166 -3.36 -3.25 -4.46
CA MET A 166 -1.97 -2.88 -4.18
C MET A 166 -1.78 -1.37 -4.15
N ALA A 167 -2.36 -0.65 -5.12
CA ALA A 167 -2.31 0.82 -5.15
C ALA A 167 -3.06 1.45 -3.99
N GLN A 168 -4.26 0.95 -3.65
CA GLN A 168 -5.02 1.41 -2.48
C GLN A 168 -4.24 1.19 -1.18
N GLY A 169 -3.59 0.03 -1.01
CA GLY A 169 -2.76 -0.26 0.17
C GLY A 169 -1.53 0.64 0.26
N THR A 170 -0.90 0.92 -0.89
CA THR A 170 0.24 1.84 -0.95
C THR A 170 -0.18 3.27 -0.62
N ALA A 171 -1.32 3.71 -1.15
CA ALA A 171 -1.88 5.02 -0.82
C ALA A 171 -2.18 5.13 0.68
N LEU A 172 -2.77 4.09 1.26
CA LEU A 172 -3.10 4.06 2.69
C LEU A 172 -1.86 4.24 3.56
N SER A 173 -0.79 3.47 3.31
CA SER A 173 0.50 3.66 4.00
C SER A 173 1.07 5.07 3.77
N ALA A 174 0.94 5.63 2.57
CA ALA A 174 1.47 6.96 2.27
C ALA A 174 0.79 8.07 3.10
N TYR A 175 -0.54 8.03 3.23
CA TYR A 175 -1.28 9.00 4.04
C TYR A 175 -1.11 8.78 5.54
N VAL A 176 -1.01 7.52 5.99
CA VAL A 176 -0.66 7.18 7.38
C VAL A 176 0.68 7.81 7.75
N ARG A 177 1.72 7.61 6.93
CA ARG A 177 3.06 8.15 7.19
C ARG A 177 3.11 9.68 7.10
N LEU A 178 2.35 10.29 6.19
CA LEU A 178 2.19 11.75 6.20
C LEU A 178 1.57 12.26 7.51
N TYR A 179 0.55 11.58 8.03
CA TYR A 179 -0.03 11.92 9.32
C TYR A 179 0.99 11.81 10.45
N GLU A 180 1.76 10.72 10.52
CA GLU A 180 2.80 10.54 11.56
C GLU A 180 3.84 11.67 11.56
N HIS A 181 4.20 12.20 10.38
CA HIS A 181 5.17 13.28 10.27
C HIS A 181 4.60 14.69 10.48
N THR A 182 3.35 14.91 10.08
CA THR A 182 2.73 16.25 10.11
C THR A 182 1.89 16.50 11.36
N GLY A 183 1.30 15.46 11.94
CA GLY A 183 0.23 15.56 12.93
C GLY A 183 -1.06 16.20 12.39
N ASP A 184 -1.14 16.48 11.09
CA ASP A 184 -2.29 17.16 10.49
C ASP A 184 -3.44 16.17 10.29
N VAL A 185 -4.55 16.42 10.99
CA VAL A 185 -5.76 15.60 10.96
C VAL A 185 -6.35 15.44 9.56
N ARG A 186 -6.06 16.33 8.62
CA ARG A 186 -6.49 16.17 7.21
C ARG A 186 -5.93 14.89 6.59
N HIS A 187 -4.67 14.56 6.84
CA HIS A 187 -4.06 13.31 6.35
C HIS A 187 -4.71 12.08 6.97
N LYS A 188 -5.10 12.17 8.25
CA LYS A 188 -5.89 11.12 8.90
C LYS A 188 -7.25 10.96 8.20
N TRP A 189 -7.99 12.03 7.95
CA TRP A 189 -9.29 11.93 7.26
C TRP A 189 -9.18 11.31 5.87
N ILE A 190 -8.10 11.60 5.15
CA ILE A 190 -7.82 10.97 3.87
C ILE A 190 -7.51 9.48 4.06
N ALA A 191 -6.66 9.13 5.03
CA ALA A 191 -6.36 7.73 5.35
C ALA A 191 -7.61 6.95 5.77
N ASP A 192 -8.49 7.55 6.58
CA ASP A 192 -9.80 6.98 6.96
C ASP A 192 -10.61 6.68 5.70
N ALA A 193 -10.73 7.64 4.78
CA ALA A 193 -11.48 7.46 3.53
C ALA A 193 -10.86 6.40 2.60
N VAL A 194 -9.54 6.29 2.52
CA VAL A 194 -8.87 5.23 1.75
C VAL A 194 -9.09 3.86 2.42
N ALA A 195 -8.99 3.77 3.75
CA ALA A 195 -9.24 2.54 4.50
C ALA A 195 -10.67 2.02 4.29
N GLU A 196 -11.66 2.91 4.19
CA GLU A 196 -13.05 2.52 3.88
C GLU A 196 -13.18 1.74 2.56
N SER A 197 -12.28 1.94 1.59
CA SER A 197 -12.30 1.19 0.32
C SER A 197 -12.10 -0.32 0.48
N PHE A 198 -11.43 -0.75 1.56
CA PHE A 198 -11.19 -2.16 1.87
C PHE A 198 -12.39 -2.85 2.53
N GLY A 199 -13.32 -2.09 3.10
CA GLY A 199 -14.57 -2.65 3.63
C GLY A 199 -15.70 -2.68 2.60
N ARG A 200 -15.47 -2.16 1.39
CA ARG A 200 -16.46 -2.11 0.31
C ARG A 200 -16.27 -3.31 -0.60
N ILE A 201 -16.90 -4.45 -0.27
CA ILE A 201 -16.98 -5.65 -1.11
C ILE A 201 -18.07 -5.46 -2.15
N PRO A 202 -17.76 -5.29 -3.45
CA PRO A 202 -18.77 -5.25 -4.47
C PRO A 202 -18.69 -6.52 -5.32
N ARG A 203 -19.83 -7.17 -5.52
CA ARG A 203 -19.97 -8.16 -6.59
C ARG A 203 -21.41 -8.08 -7.10
N ALA A 204 -21.69 -7.06 -7.94
CA ALA A 204 -22.90 -6.95 -8.79
C ALA A 204 -23.11 -5.61 -9.56
N THR A 205 -22.29 -4.55 -9.42
CA THR A 205 -22.62 -3.21 -10.01
C THR A 205 -21.45 -2.45 -10.61
N ASP A 206 -21.76 -1.51 -11.52
CA ASP A 206 -20.85 -0.52 -12.12
C ASP A 206 -20.13 0.33 -11.06
N GLY A 207 -18.79 0.25 -11.01
CA GLY A 207 -17.95 1.08 -10.15
C GLY A 207 -16.58 0.45 -9.86
N PRO A 208 -15.59 1.23 -9.36
CA PRO A 208 -14.30 0.72 -8.95
C PRO A 208 -14.41 -0.27 -7.79
N TRP A 209 -13.62 -1.33 -7.85
CA TRP A 209 -13.48 -2.30 -6.77
C TRP A 209 -12.05 -2.81 -6.68
N THR A 210 -11.64 -3.24 -5.49
CA THR A 210 -10.29 -3.75 -5.24
C THR A 210 -10.25 -4.87 -4.20
N VAL A 211 -11.41 -5.24 -3.66
CA VAL A 211 -11.56 -6.26 -2.63
C VAL A 211 -12.80 -7.10 -2.94
N MET A 212 -12.78 -8.37 -2.58
CA MET A 212 -13.88 -9.28 -2.81
C MET A 212 -13.95 -10.38 -1.75
N VAL A 213 -15.07 -11.10 -1.70
CA VAL A 213 -15.16 -12.39 -1.01
C VAL A 213 -15.32 -13.48 -2.07
N ASP A 214 -14.41 -14.45 -2.06
CA ASP A 214 -14.39 -15.59 -2.96
C ASP A 214 -14.21 -16.87 -2.16
N ASP A 215 -15.11 -17.84 -2.35
CA ASP A 215 -15.24 -19.07 -1.55
C ASP A 215 -15.19 -18.83 -0.01
N GLY A 216 -15.80 -17.73 0.43
CA GLY A 216 -15.84 -17.36 1.85
C GLY A 216 -14.52 -16.77 2.38
N TYR A 217 -13.54 -16.46 1.54
CA TYR A 217 -12.28 -15.80 1.93
C TYR A 217 -12.23 -14.36 1.42
N TYR A 218 -11.64 -13.47 2.22
CA TYR A 218 -11.48 -12.07 1.86
C TYR A 218 -10.22 -11.87 1.03
N TRP A 219 -10.39 -11.36 -0.18
CA TRP A 219 -9.32 -11.13 -1.15
C TRP A 219 -9.12 -9.65 -1.43
N ILE A 220 -7.85 -9.24 -1.52
CA ILE A 220 -7.45 -7.93 -2.04
C ILE A 220 -6.88 -8.16 -3.43
N GLU A 221 -7.63 -7.73 -4.45
CA GLU A 221 -7.25 -7.95 -5.85
C GLU A 221 -6.26 -6.88 -6.32
N GLU A 222 -5.05 -7.30 -6.72
CA GLU A 222 -4.12 -6.41 -7.44
C GLU A 222 -4.73 -5.99 -8.78
N TYR A 223 -5.36 -6.95 -9.47
CA TYR A 223 -6.05 -6.76 -10.73
C TYR A 223 -7.50 -7.23 -10.57
N PRO A 224 -8.43 -6.29 -10.29
CA PRO A 224 -9.85 -6.57 -10.13
C PRO A 224 -10.49 -7.07 -11.44
N ALA A 225 -10.35 -8.36 -11.72
CA ALA A 225 -10.83 -9.03 -12.92
C ALA A 225 -11.87 -10.12 -12.59
N ASP A 226 -12.60 -10.57 -13.62
CA ASP A 226 -13.50 -11.72 -13.55
C ASP A 226 -13.18 -12.68 -14.71
N PRO A 227 -12.71 -13.92 -14.46
CA PRO A 227 -12.44 -14.51 -13.14
C PRO A 227 -11.33 -13.78 -12.35
N PRO A 228 -11.32 -13.87 -11.01
CA PRO A 228 -10.33 -13.20 -10.17
C PRO A 228 -8.92 -13.77 -10.35
N THR A 229 -7.92 -12.91 -10.14
CA THR A 229 -6.50 -13.27 -10.35
C THR A 229 -5.81 -13.74 -9.08
N HIS A 230 -6.22 -13.22 -7.93
CA HIS A 230 -5.66 -13.55 -6.62
C HIS A 230 -4.13 -13.43 -6.59
N VAL A 231 -3.58 -12.33 -7.14
CA VAL A 231 -2.12 -12.08 -7.19
C VAL A 231 -1.56 -11.84 -5.78
N LEU A 232 -0.60 -12.66 -5.36
CA LEU A 232 -0.14 -12.71 -3.96
C LEU A 232 0.61 -11.44 -3.54
N ASN A 233 1.54 -10.95 -4.37
CA ASN A 233 2.37 -9.80 -3.97
C ASN A 233 1.54 -8.52 -3.75
N GLY A 234 0.59 -8.25 -4.65
CA GLY A 234 -0.28 -7.08 -4.56
C GLY A 234 -1.30 -7.20 -3.46
N PHE A 235 -1.83 -8.41 -3.21
CA PHE A 235 -2.64 -8.70 -2.02
C PHE A 235 -1.89 -8.27 -0.75
N LEU A 236 -0.66 -8.75 -0.58
CA LEU A 236 0.13 -8.51 0.64
C LEU A 236 0.46 -7.03 0.81
N VAL A 237 0.72 -6.29 -0.27
CA VAL A 237 0.88 -4.83 -0.21
C VAL A 237 -0.43 -4.12 0.18
N GLY A 238 -1.57 -4.59 -0.31
CA GLY A 238 -2.88 -4.17 0.17
C GLY A 238 -3.02 -4.33 1.68
N LEU A 239 -2.73 -5.54 2.18
CA LEU A 239 -2.77 -5.91 3.60
C LEU A 239 -1.85 -5.01 4.44
N TRP A 240 -0.63 -4.72 3.96
CA TRP A 240 0.30 -3.84 4.65
C TRP A 240 -0.27 -2.44 4.91
N GLY A 241 -1.05 -1.90 3.97
CA GLY A 241 -1.70 -0.59 4.15
C GLY A 241 -2.71 -0.62 5.31
N LEU A 242 -3.52 -1.67 5.37
CA LEU A 242 -4.46 -1.89 6.47
C LEU A 242 -3.74 -2.05 7.81
N TYR A 243 -2.60 -2.76 7.82
CA TYR A 243 -1.82 -2.96 9.04
C TYR A 243 -1.22 -1.64 9.55
N GLU A 244 -0.62 -0.82 8.67
CA GLU A 244 -0.08 0.49 9.09
C GLU A 244 -1.19 1.42 9.59
N TYR A 245 -2.36 1.42 8.94
CA TYR A 245 -3.53 2.17 9.41
C TYR A 245 -4.00 1.69 10.79
N TRP A 246 -4.12 0.38 10.99
CA TRP A 246 -4.48 -0.23 12.29
C TRP A 246 -3.49 0.15 13.39
N LEU A 247 -2.19 0.09 13.09
CA LEU A 247 -1.12 0.36 14.04
C LEU A 247 -1.11 1.83 14.53
N VAL A 248 -1.31 2.78 13.59
CA VAL A 248 -1.16 4.23 13.83
C VAL A 248 -2.42 4.88 14.39
N PHE A 249 -3.61 4.39 14.03
CA PHE A 249 -4.89 5.00 14.43
C PHE A 249 -5.64 4.23 15.52
N ASP A 250 -4.89 3.71 16.50
CA ASP A 250 -5.42 3.06 17.70
C ASP A 250 -6.31 1.83 17.42
N GLU A 251 -5.86 0.96 16.52
CA GLU A 251 -6.34 -0.44 16.39
C GLU A 251 -7.87 -0.56 16.21
N PRO A 252 -8.49 0.10 15.22
CA PRO A 252 -9.94 0.06 15.05
C PRO A 252 -10.42 -1.37 14.74
N ASP A 253 -11.35 -1.88 15.56
CA ASP A 253 -11.85 -3.27 15.52
C ASP A 253 -12.22 -3.77 14.12
N TRP A 254 -12.79 -2.91 13.27
CA TRP A 254 -13.22 -3.32 11.92
C TRP A 254 -12.02 -3.56 10.98
N VAL A 255 -10.94 -2.80 11.14
CA VAL A 255 -9.70 -3.03 10.38
C VAL A 255 -8.99 -4.27 10.88
N GLU A 256 -9.01 -4.50 12.20
CA GLU A 256 -8.47 -5.74 12.76
C GLU A 256 -9.22 -6.97 12.23
N ARG A 257 -10.56 -6.90 12.11
CA ARG A 257 -11.35 -7.98 11.49
C ARG A 257 -10.96 -8.21 10.03
N LEU A 258 -10.77 -7.16 9.24
CA LEU A 258 -10.31 -7.27 7.84
C LEU A 258 -8.89 -7.82 7.75
N LEU A 259 -7.97 -7.39 8.61
CA LEU A 259 -6.61 -7.91 8.70
C LEU A 259 -6.61 -9.40 9.02
N ASN A 260 -7.36 -9.80 10.05
CA ASN A 260 -7.52 -11.19 10.43
C ASN A 260 -8.11 -12.03 9.30
N ALA A 261 -9.12 -11.53 8.57
CA ALA A 261 -9.66 -12.21 7.39
C ALA A 261 -8.62 -12.33 6.27
N ALA A 262 -7.91 -11.24 5.94
CA ALA A 262 -6.88 -11.22 4.90
C ALA A 262 -5.71 -12.17 5.21
N ILE A 263 -5.20 -12.15 6.46
CA ILE A 263 -4.13 -13.06 6.92
C ILE A 263 -4.62 -14.51 6.91
N THR A 264 -5.90 -14.75 7.24
CA THR A 264 -6.49 -16.09 7.16
C THR A 264 -6.54 -16.59 5.72
N THR A 265 -6.97 -15.76 4.77
CA THR A 265 -6.96 -16.07 3.34
C THR A 265 -5.56 -16.48 2.90
N VAL A 266 -4.54 -15.67 3.22
CA VAL A 266 -3.15 -16.00 2.87
C VAL A 266 -2.72 -17.29 3.56
N TYR A 267 -2.99 -17.45 4.85
CA TYR A 267 -2.61 -18.67 5.59
C TYR A 267 -3.11 -19.92 4.87
N ASP A 268 -4.39 -19.94 4.50
CA ASP A 268 -5.04 -21.13 3.94
C ASP A 268 -4.69 -21.41 2.48
N HIS A 269 -4.34 -20.38 1.70
CA HIS A 269 -4.06 -20.51 0.27
C HIS A 269 -2.56 -20.46 -0.08
N LEU A 270 -1.68 -20.15 0.87
CA LEU A 270 -0.25 -19.95 0.57
C LEU A 270 0.41 -21.18 -0.08
N SER A 271 -0.02 -22.39 0.29
CA SER A 271 0.47 -23.63 -0.33
C SER A 271 0.10 -23.78 -1.80
N GLU A 272 -0.95 -23.10 -2.27
CA GLU A 272 -1.42 -23.20 -3.66
C GLU A 272 -0.56 -22.39 -4.63
N TYR A 273 0.12 -21.35 -4.13
CA TYR A 273 1.11 -20.59 -4.89
C TYR A 273 2.44 -21.36 -5.00
N ARG A 274 2.75 -22.21 -4.01
CA ARG A 274 4.03 -22.91 -3.93
C ARG A 274 4.15 -23.98 -5.01
N VAL A 275 5.33 -24.08 -5.62
CA VAL A 275 5.68 -25.20 -6.48
C VAL A 275 7.06 -25.72 -6.07
N PRO A 276 7.13 -26.93 -5.47
CA PRO A 276 8.39 -27.45 -4.95
C PRO A 276 9.51 -27.49 -6.01
N GLY A 277 10.63 -26.83 -5.73
CA GLY A 277 11.79 -26.77 -6.62
C GLY A 277 11.68 -25.85 -7.84
N GLU A 278 10.67 -24.97 -7.88
CA GLU A 278 10.48 -23.96 -8.93
C GLU A 278 9.98 -22.64 -8.33
N VAL A 279 9.96 -21.57 -9.15
CA VAL A 279 9.30 -20.31 -8.77
C VAL A 279 7.80 -20.51 -8.51
N SER A 280 7.33 -19.90 -7.43
CA SER A 280 5.91 -19.88 -7.02
C SER A 280 5.05 -19.16 -8.03
N TRP A 281 3.82 -19.65 -8.26
CA TRP A 281 2.80 -18.94 -9.04
C TRP A 281 2.64 -17.48 -8.61
N TYR A 282 2.41 -16.59 -9.59
CA TYR A 282 2.21 -15.17 -9.34
C TYR A 282 0.80 -14.87 -8.78
N GLY A 283 -0.21 -15.45 -9.43
CA GLY A 283 -1.62 -15.45 -9.04
C GLY A 283 -2.19 -16.86 -9.03
N LEU A 284 -3.44 -17.03 -8.58
CA LEU A 284 -4.14 -18.32 -8.59
C LEU A 284 -4.96 -18.56 -9.87
N ASP A 285 -4.95 -17.60 -10.80
CA ASP A 285 -5.42 -17.73 -12.18
C ASP A 285 -4.45 -18.58 -13.03
N LYS A 286 -4.18 -19.81 -12.58
CA LYS A 286 -3.19 -20.71 -13.17
C LYS A 286 -3.42 -21.00 -14.66
N GLU A 287 -4.65 -20.85 -15.13
CA GLU A 287 -5.03 -20.96 -16.55
C GLU A 287 -4.38 -19.87 -17.43
N ALA A 288 -4.14 -18.67 -16.89
CA ALA A 288 -3.37 -17.63 -17.57
C ALA A 288 -1.88 -17.99 -17.70
N GLY A 289 -1.42 -19.05 -17.02
CA GLY A 289 -0.10 -19.64 -17.19
C GLY A 289 1.05 -18.83 -16.60
N TYR A 290 0.79 -17.72 -15.89
CA TYR A 290 1.86 -16.89 -15.37
C TYR A 290 2.41 -17.39 -14.03
N ARG A 291 3.53 -18.11 -14.13
CA ARG A 291 4.28 -18.62 -12.98
C ARG A 291 4.99 -17.55 -12.16
N GLY A 292 5.14 -16.31 -12.64
CA GLY A 292 6.08 -15.36 -12.06
C GLY A 292 7.53 -15.61 -12.51
N ASN A 293 8.49 -15.02 -11.80
CA ASN A 293 9.93 -15.15 -12.05
C ASN A 293 10.71 -15.12 -10.72
N GLU A 294 12.02 -15.30 -10.77
CA GLU A 294 12.88 -15.31 -9.56
C GLU A 294 12.73 -14.04 -8.71
N THR A 295 12.54 -12.90 -9.35
CA THR A 295 12.31 -11.63 -8.65
C THR A 295 11.00 -11.70 -7.85
N TYR A 296 9.89 -12.12 -8.45
CA TYR A 296 8.62 -12.22 -7.74
C TYR A 296 8.58 -13.33 -6.72
N HIS A 297 9.24 -14.46 -6.99
CA HIS A 297 9.37 -15.52 -6.01
C HIS A 297 10.08 -15.04 -4.75
N ALA A 298 11.21 -14.33 -4.89
CA ALA A 298 11.85 -13.68 -3.76
C ALA A 298 10.95 -12.62 -3.08
N VAL A 299 9.98 -12.02 -3.79
CA VAL A 299 9.04 -11.03 -3.19
C VAL A 299 8.09 -11.77 -2.28
N HIS A 300 7.50 -12.86 -2.78
CA HIS A 300 6.64 -13.73 -1.99
C HIS A 300 7.37 -14.23 -0.75
N THR A 301 8.57 -14.80 -0.89
CA THR A 301 9.38 -15.29 0.26
C THR A 301 9.56 -14.21 1.32
N HIS A 302 9.98 -13.00 0.93
CA HIS A 302 10.16 -11.90 1.86
C HIS A 302 8.85 -11.48 2.55
N GLN A 303 7.77 -11.31 1.79
CA GLN A 303 6.48 -10.89 2.35
C GLN A 303 5.89 -11.95 3.29
N ILE A 304 6.14 -13.24 3.05
CA ILE A 304 5.78 -14.32 3.98
C ILE A 304 6.57 -14.20 5.29
N GLY A 305 7.87 -13.90 5.22
CA GLY A 305 8.69 -13.59 6.40
C GLY A 305 8.14 -12.39 7.20
N VAL A 306 7.67 -11.34 6.50
CA VAL A 306 7.01 -10.21 7.13
C VAL A 306 5.73 -10.64 7.87
N LEU A 307 4.91 -11.54 7.33
CA LEU A 307 3.74 -12.08 8.04
C LEU A 307 4.13 -12.79 9.34
N TYR A 308 5.24 -13.54 9.36
CA TYR A 308 5.76 -14.11 10.62
C TYR A 308 6.14 -13.00 11.62
N HIS A 309 6.77 -11.92 11.17
CA HIS A 309 7.11 -10.81 12.05
C HIS A 309 5.87 -10.12 12.63
N LEU A 310 4.81 -9.94 11.84
CA LEU A 310 3.57 -9.29 12.28
C LEU A 310 2.70 -10.19 13.15
N THR A 311 2.62 -11.48 12.89
CA THR A 311 1.68 -12.39 13.58
C THR A 311 2.34 -13.24 14.66
N GLY A 312 3.62 -13.53 14.49
CA GLY A 312 4.32 -14.51 15.32
C GLY A 312 4.01 -15.97 15.03
N ASP A 313 3.17 -16.25 14.05
CA ASP A 313 2.74 -17.61 13.73
C ASP A 313 3.84 -18.38 12.98
N ASP A 314 4.31 -19.48 13.57
CA ASP A 314 5.37 -20.34 13.03
C ASP A 314 5.03 -20.97 11.68
N TYR A 315 3.76 -20.99 11.29
CA TYR A 315 3.35 -21.38 9.94
C TYR A 315 4.02 -20.51 8.89
N PHE A 316 3.99 -19.18 9.04
CA PHE A 316 4.58 -18.28 8.06
C PHE A 316 6.10 -18.44 7.99
N ARG A 317 6.78 -18.62 9.12
CA ARG A 317 8.23 -18.92 9.15
C ARG A 317 8.56 -20.27 8.51
N THR A 318 7.65 -21.23 8.61
CA THR A 318 7.81 -22.53 7.94
C THR A 318 7.60 -22.40 6.44
N MET A 319 6.61 -21.62 6.01
CA MET A 319 6.32 -21.38 4.60
C MET A 319 7.38 -20.53 3.92
N GLU A 320 7.91 -19.49 4.58
CA GLU A 320 9.05 -18.70 4.12
C GLU A 320 10.23 -19.61 3.77
N ARG A 321 10.68 -20.46 4.71
CA ARG A 321 11.79 -21.40 4.49
C ARG A 321 11.53 -22.39 3.36
N ARG A 322 10.27 -22.79 3.18
CA ARG A 322 9.88 -23.69 2.08
C ARG A 322 9.97 -22.99 0.74
N PHE A 323 9.45 -21.77 0.62
CA PHE A 323 9.58 -20.96 -0.58
C PHE A 323 11.05 -20.67 -0.88
N GLU A 324 11.85 -20.24 0.12
CA GLU A 324 13.29 -20.03 -0.04
C GLU A 324 14.02 -21.28 -0.57
N SER A 325 13.61 -22.47 -0.15
CA SER A 325 14.20 -23.73 -0.63
C SER A 325 13.79 -24.13 -2.05
N ASP A 326 12.73 -23.51 -2.61
CA ASP A 326 12.21 -23.88 -3.94
C ASP A 326 12.99 -23.23 -5.08
N SER A 327 13.68 -22.11 -4.84
CA SER A 327 14.62 -21.54 -5.81
C SER A 327 15.91 -21.04 -5.15
N ALA A 328 17.03 -21.67 -5.51
CA ALA A 328 18.36 -21.30 -5.04
C ALA A 328 18.80 -19.90 -5.49
N GLU A 329 18.34 -19.43 -6.65
CA GLU A 329 18.64 -18.08 -7.13
C GLU A 329 17.94 -17.01 -6.28
N SER A 330 16.82 -17.33 -5.61
CA SER A 330 16.14 -16.40 -4.71
C SER A 330 16.87 -16.19 -3.37
N SER A 331 17.75 -17.13 -2.99
CA SER A 331 18.59 -17.04 -1.79
C SER A 331 19.79 -16.12 -2.05
N GLY A 332 19.68 -14.82 -1.74
CA GLY A 332 20.80 -13.91 -2.02
C GLY A 332 20.49 -12.59 -2.70
N TYR A 333 19.29 -12.37 -3.23
CA TYR A 333 19.09 -11.21 -4.11
C TYR A 333 19.11 -9.88 -3.35
N GLU A 334 20.23 -9.17 -3.49
CA GLU A 334 20.37 -7.74 -3.24
C GLU A 334 19.81 -6.96 -4.43
N THR A 335 18.82 -6.10 -4.17
CA THR A 335 18.23 -5.10 -5.08
C THR A 335 17.43 -5.65 -6.29
N PRO A 336 16.37 -4.95 -6.75
CA PRO A 336 15.87 -5.16 -8.10
C PRO A 336 16.97 -4.78 -9.10
N PRO A 337 17.09 -5.47 -10.24
CA PRO A 337 17.90 -4.99 -11.35
C PRO A 337 17.53 -3.55 -11.70
N SER A 338 18.50 -2.78 -12.15
CA SER A 338 18.37 -1.44 -12.74
C SER A 338 17.47 -1.37 -14.00
N GLU A 339 16.64 -2.38 -14.25
CA GLU A 339 15.87 -2.61 -15.47
C GLU A 339 14.47 -1.98 -15.46
N TRP A 340 14.09 -1.27 -14.40
CA TRP A 340 13.00 -0.28 -14.50
C TRP A 340 13.37 0.93 -15.39
N LYS A 341 14.56 0.92 -16.03
CA LYS A 341 14.97 1.88 -17.07
C LYS A 341 14.61 1.47 -18.51
N HIS A 342 14.17 0.24 -18.82
CA HIS A 342 13.85 -0.13 -20.21
C HIS A 342 12.70 -1.15 -20.35
N ALA A 343 11.50 -0.82 -19.87
CA ALA A 343 10.26 -1.43 -20.38
C ALA A 343 9.84 -0.79 -21.72
N GLY A 344 10.81 -0.64 -22.61
CA GLY A 344 10.73 -0.01 -23.92
C GLY A 344 12.02 -0.35 -24.64
N GLY A 345 12.02 -1.47 -25.36
CA GLY A 345 13.19 -1.98 -26.04
C GLY A 345 12.94 -3.35 -26.68
N GLU A 346 12.44 -3.31 -27.91
CA GLU A 346 12.78 -4.16 -29.05
C GLU A 346 13.13 -5.65 -28.84
N ARG A 347 12.37 -6.51 -29.53
CA ARG A 347 12.92 -7.62 -30.33
C ARG A 347 12.29 -7.49 -31.72
N ALA A 348 13.02 -7.08 -32.75
CA ALA A 348 14.03 -7.84 -33.51
C ALA A 348 13.39 -9.02 -34.26
N ASP A 349 13.15 -8.76 -35.55
CA ASP A 349 12.73 -9.59 -36.69
C ASP A 349 11.40 -10.36 -36.66
#